data_AF-A0A1M5S5U8-F1
#
_entry.id   AF-A0A1M5S5U8-F1
#
_cell.length_a   1.000
_cell.length_b   1.000
_cell.length_c   1.000
_cell.angle_alpha   90.00
_cell.angle_beta   90.00
_cell.angle_gamma   90.00
#
_symmetry.space_group_name_H-M   'P 1'
#
loop_
_entity.id
_entity.type
_entity.pdbx_description
1 polymer ?
#
loop_
_entity_poly.entity_id
_entity_poly.type
_entity_poly.pdbx_seq_one_letter_code
_entity_poly.pdbx_strand_id
1 'polypeptide(L)'
;MKLNNKGMTLMEIVIVIAISTIVMSIGYMVLNKSYTVTNDQINITNIQNGINITRNLLTDDLKYCNKVYLEYTEYGNEIKVDLNDISSVDEQRSKLALLINNPSNYLKEYRYNIVYGDDYEKGQVYKLKIYEKNKDRYYSLYRESKDDKIIEILSNQKISESGIPLDIVIKNKDKIYSVTLNYLNRKKGRQYTFDIYNESININSNI
;
A
#
# COMPACT_ATOMS: atom_id res chain seq x y z
N MET A 1 -70.44 2.56 21.49
CA MET A 1 -69.55 1.76 20.61
C MET A 1 -68.87 0.70 21.45
N LYS A 2 -69.24 -0.58 21.30
CA LYS A 2 -68.53 -1.68 21.97
C LYS A 2 -67.33 -2.05 21.09
N LEU A 3 -66.12 -1.78 21.58
CA LEU A 3 -64.89 -2.32 21.00
C LEU A 3 -64.94 -3.84 21.17
N ASN A 4 -65.06 -4.55 20.06
CA ASN A 4 -65.14 -6.00 20.02
C ASN A 4 -63.74 -6.56 20.28
N ASN A 5 -63.37 -6.75 21.55
CA ASN A 5 -62.10 -7.37 21.94
C ASN A 5 -62.14 -8.87 21.68
N LYS A 6 -61.96 -9.27 20.40
CA LYS A 6 -61.61 -10.65 20.07
C LYS A 6 -60.14 -10.87 20.43
N GLY A 7 -59.87 -11.78 21.37
CA GLY A 7 -58.51 -12.18 21.74
C GLY A 7 -57.77 -12.81 20.55
N MET A 8 -56.45 -12.66 20.53
CA MET A 8 -55.58 -13.22 19.49
C MET A 8 -55.49 -14.74 19.65
N THR A 9 -55.66 -15.48 18.56
CA THR A 9 -55.54 -16.94 18.56
C THR A 9 -54.08 -17.38 18.59
N LEU A 10 -53.79 -18.54 19.16
CA LEU A 10 -52.44 -19.12 19.18
C LEU A 10 -51.85 -19.25 17.76
N MET A 11 -52.69 -19.61 16.79
CA MET A 11 -52.31 -19.74 15.37
C MET A 11 -51.85 -18.40 14.78
N GLU A 12 -52.58 -17.31 15.06
CA GLU A 12 -52.20 -15.97 14.60
C GLU A 12 -50.85 -15.53 15.18
N ILE A 13 -50.58 -15.83 16.45
CA ILE A 13 -49.28 -15.54 17.09
C ILE A 13 -48.15 -16.31 16.40
N VAL A 14 -48.34 -17.61 16.12
CA VAL A 14 -47.33 -18.43 15.44
C VAL A 14 -47.03 -17.91 14.03
N ILE A 15 -48.08 -17.51 13.28
CA ILE A 15 -47.92 -16.94 11.94
C ILE A 15 -47.14 -15.61 12.00
N VAL A 16 -47.46 -14.72 12.95
CA VAL A 16 -46.77 -13.44 13.11
C VAL A 16 -45.29 -13.65 13.47
N ILE A 17 -44.99 -14.60 14.37
CA ILE A 17 -43.61 -14.94 14.71
C ILE A 17 -42.88 -15.47 13.47
N ALA A 18 -43.48 -16.40 12.72
CA ALA A 18 -42.87 -16.97 11.52
C ALA A 18 -42.53 -15.90 10.47
N ILE A 19 -43.49 -15.01 10.16
CA ILE A 19 -43.27 -13.89 9.22
C ILE A 19 -42.17 -12.96 9.76
N SER A 20 -42.21 -12.62 11.05
CA SER A 20 -41.21 -11.74 11.67
C SER A 20 -39.81 -12.33 11.60
N THR A 21 -39.66 -13.64 11.86
CA THR A 21 -38.37 -14.33 11.74
C THR A 21 -37.85 -14.31 10.31
N ILE A 22 -38.70 -14.59 9.31
CA ILE A 22 -38.31 -14.56 7.89
C ILE A 22 -37.85 -13.14 7.50
N VAL A 23 -38.61 -12.11 7.87
CA VAL A 23 -38.25 -10.71 7.59
C VAL A 23 -36.93 -10.33 8.27
N MET A 24 -36.73 -10.71 9.53
CA MET A 24 -35.48 -10.48 10.25
C MET A 24 -34.29 -11.19 9.59
N SER A 25 -34.45 -12.45 9.16
CA SER A 25 -33.38 -13.20 8.48
C SER A 25 -32.98 -12.56 7.15
N ILE A 26 -33.96 -12.16 6.32
CA ILE A 26 -33.70 -11.45 5.06
C ILE A 26 -33.04 -10.10 5.34
N GLY A 27 -33.56 -9.34 6.31
CA GLY A 27 -33.01 -8.05 6.72
C GLY A 27 -31.54 -8.17 7.16
N TYR A 28 -31.23 -9.16 7.98
CA TYR A 28 -29.86 -9.44 8.41
C TYR A 28 -28.93 -9.76 7.22
N MET A 29 -29.38 -10.60 6.28
CA MET A 29 -28.61 -10.95 5.09
C MET A 29 -28.28 -9.72 4.23
N VAL A 30 -29.26 -8.83 4.03
CA VAL A 30 -29.08 -7.59 3.26
C VAL A 30 -28.12 -6.64 3.96
N LEU A 31 -28.28 -6.44 5.27
CA LEU A 31 -27.41 -5.57 6.06
C LEU A 31 -25.96 -6.08 6.08
N ASN A 32 -25.76 -7.38 6.28
CA ASN A 32 -24.42 -7.97 6.31
C ASN A 32 -23.71 -7.87 4.94
N LYS A 33 -24.44 -8.08 3.84
CA LYS A 33 -23.92 -7.88 2.49
C LYS A 33 -23.55 -6.42 2.26
N SER A 34 -24.41 -5.49 2.68
CA SER A 34 -24.17 -4.04 2.53
C SER A 34 -22.96 -3.59 3.33
N TYR A 35 -22.82 -4.06 4.57
CA TYR A 35 -21.67 -3.78 5.42
C TYR A 35 -20.35 -4.25 4.78
N THR A 36 -20.34 -5.47 4.21
CA THR A 36 -19.17 -6.01 3.52
C THR A 36 -18.78 -5.15 2.30
N VAL A 37 -19.76 -4.76 1.47
CA VAL A 37 -19.53 -3.91 0.29
C VAL A 37 -19.01 -2.53 0.69
N THR A 38 -19.58 -1.91 1.72
CA THR A 38 -19.14 -0.59 2.21
C THR A 38 -17.71 -0.64 2.73
N ASN A 39 -17.34 -1.66 3.51
CA ASN A 39 -15.98 -1.81 4.01
C ASN A 39 -14.97 -2.03 2.88
N ASP A 40 -15.31 -2.87 1.89
CA ASP A 40 -14.49 -3.05 0.70
C ASP A 40 -14.30 -1.73 -0.04
N GLN A 41 -15.35 -0.91 -0.15
CA GLN A 41 -15.29 0.38 -0.82
C GLN A 41 -14.43 1.39 -0.06
N ILE A 42 -14.52 1.45 1.28
CA ILE A 42 -13.65 2.30 2.11
C ILE A 42 -12.19 1.92 1.89
N ASN A 43 -11.87 0.62 1.91
CA ASN A 43 -10.51 0.15 1.68
C ASN A 43 -9.99 0.54 0.29
N ILE A 44 -10.81 0.37 -0.75
CA ILE A 44 -10.45 0.78 -2.12
C ILE A 44 -10.17 2.28 -2.19
N THR A 45 -11.02 3.10 -1.58
CA THR A 45 -10.83 4.57 -1.56
C THR A 45 -9.53 4.94 -0.85
N ASN A 46 -9.22 4.31 0.29
CA ASN A 46 -7.97 4.55 1.02
C ASN A 46 -6.75 4.16 0.18
N ILE A 47 -6.80 3.02 -0.52
CA ILE A 47 -5.74 2.59 -1.42
C ILE A 47 -5.54 3.58 -2.57
N GLN A 48 -6.63 4.02 -3.20
CA GLN A 48 -6.56 5.00 -4.30
C GLN A 48 -5.97 6.34 -3.83
N ASN A 49 -6.37 6.81 -2.65
CA ASN A 49 -5.79 7.99 -2.04
C ASN A 49 -4.30 7.81 -1.76
N GLY A 50 -3.90 6.68 -1.17
CA GLY A 50 -2.49 6.38 -0.92
C GLY A 50 -1.65 6.26 -2.19
N ILE A 51 -2.19 5.68 -3.26
CA ILE A 51 -1.54 5.66 -4.59
C ILE A 51 -1.33 7.07 -5.13
N ASN A 52 -2.36 7.93 -5.05
CA ASN A 52 -2.27 9.31 -5.52
C ASN A 52 -1.27 10.13 -4.70
N ILE A 53 -1.29 10.00 -3.38
CA ILE A 53 -0.33 10.65 -2.47
C ILE A 53 1.09 10.18 -2.78
N THR A 54 1.29 8.86 -2.91
CA THR A 54 2.59 8.28 -3.26
C THR A 54 3.08 8.82 -4.59
N ARG A 55 2.21 8.86 -5.61
CA ARG A 55 2.53 9.40 -6.92
C ARG A 55 3.02 10.84 -6.83
N ASN A 56 2.25 11.70 -6.17
CA ASN A 56 2.58 13.12 -6.09
C ASN A 56 3.91 13.33 -5.35
N LEU A 57 4.05 12.73 -4.17
CA LEU A 57 5.26 12.89 -3.34
C LEU A 57 6.49 12.31 -4.03
N LEU A 58 6.43 11.08 -4.59
CA LEU A 58 7.58 10.50 -5.29
C LEU A 58 7.90 11.24 -6.59
N THR A 59 6.90 11.78 -7.29
CA THR A 59 7.15 12.62 -8.47
C THR A 59 7.97 13.82 -8.06
N ASP A 60 7.54 14.58 -7.05
CA ASP A 60 8.28 15.76 -6.58
C ASP A 60 9.67 15.37 -6.05
N ASP A 61 9.74 14.27 -5.32
CA ASP A 61 10.98 13.86 -4.65
C ASP A 61 12.03 13.32 -5.63
N LEU A 62 11.63 12.49 -6.60
CA LEU A 62 12.56 11.88 -7.57
C LEU A 62 12.89 12.80 -8.75
N LYS A 63 12.08 13.83 -8.98
CA LYS A 63 12.31 14.82 -10.04
C LYS A 63 13.66 15.52 -9.90
N TYR A 64 14.09 15.81 -8.67
CA TYR A 64 15.32 16.54 -8.38
C TYR A 64 16.34 15.73 -7.56
N CYS A 65 16.17 14.41 -7.45
CA CYS A 65 17.11 13.60 -6.70
C CYS A 65 18.43 13.42 -7.45
N ASN A 66 19.50 13.13 -6.72
CA ASN A 66 20.79 12.75 -7.31
C ASN A 66 20.88 11.23 -7.44
N LYS A 67 20.47 10.53 -6.38
CA LYS A 67 20.60 9.09 -6.20
C LYS A 67 19.47 8.53 -5.35
N VAL A 68 19.20 7.24 -5.54
CA VAL A 68 18.23 6.47 -4.75
C VAL A 68 18.89 5.22 -4.22
N TYR A 69 18.81 5.03 -2.91
CA TYR A 69 19.33 3.85 -2.21
C TYR A 69 18.17 3.01 -1.70
N LEU A 70 18.27 1.69 -1.84
CA LEU A 70 17.51 0.78 -1.00
C LEU A 70 18.39 0.35 0.19
N GLU A 71 17.90 0.60 1.39
CA GLU A 71 18.48 0.10 2.63
C GLU A 71 17.55 -0.93 3.27
N TYR A 72 18.16 -1.97 3.83
CA TYR A 72 17.49 -3.03 4.55
C TYR A 72 18.28 -3.43 5.78
N THR A 73 17.59 -3.61 6.90
CA THR A 73 18.19 -4.10 8.15
C THR A 73 17.61 -5.47 8.49
N GLU A 74 18.46 -6.50 8.53
CA GLU A 74 18.11 -7.83 9.05
C GLU A 74 19.17 -8.29 10.05
N TYR A 75 18.74 -8.69 11.25
CA TYR A 75 19.63 -9.25 12.27
C TYR A 75 20.88 -8.40 12.60
N GLY A 76 20.77 -7.07 12.52
CA GLY A 76 21.88 -6.14 12.80
C GLY A 76 22.86 -5.94 11.64
N ASN A 77 22.64 -6.58 10.48
CA ASN A 77 23.36 -6.31 9.25
C ASN A 77 22.56 -5.32 8.41
N GLU A 78 23.20 -4.19 8.08
CA GLU A 78 22.66 -3.19 7.18
C GLU A 78 23.18 -3.46 5.77
N ILE A 79 22.26 -3.71 4.84
CA ILE A 79 22.57 -3.87 3.42
C ILE A 79 22.07 -2.61 2.72
N LYS A 80 22.99 -1.92 2.05
CA LYS A 80 22.72 -0.73 1.23
C LYS A 80 23.00 -1.03 -0.23
N VAL A 81 22.02 -0.76 -1.09
CA VAL A 81 22.08 -0.98 -2.54
C VAL A 81 21.86 0.35 -3.24
N ASP A 82 22.89 0.87 -3.91
CA ASP A 82 22.76 2.01 -4.81
C ASP A 82 22.04 1.54 -6.08
N LEU A 83 20.82 2.03 -6.33
CA LEU A 83 20.05 1.62 -7.50
C LEU A 83 20.64 2.21 -8.79
N ASN A 84 21.41 3.29 -8.68
CA ASN A 84 22.09 3.91 -9.80
C ASN A 84 23.29 3.09 -10.32
N ASP A 85 23.87 2.22 -9.49
CA ASP A 85 25.03 1.39 -9.86
C ASP A 85 24.64 0.06 -10.51
N ILE A 86 23.35 -0.28 -10.57
CA ILE A 86 22.86 -1.53 -11.16
C ILE A 86 22.56 -1.34 -12.65
N SER A 87 23.22 -2.14 -13.48
CA SER A 87 23.28 -1.98 -14.93
C SER A 87 21.97 -2.22 -15.67
N SER A 88 21.03 -2.99 -15.11
CA SER A 88 19.77 -3.35 -15.77
C SER A 88 18.57 -3.36 -14.82
N VAL A 89 17.39 -3.05 -15.35
CA VAL A 89 16.12 -3.06 -14.62
C VAL A 89 15.78 -4.44 -14.06
N ASP A 90 16.02 -5.50 -14.83
CA ASP A 90 15.70 -6.87 -14.40
C ASP A 90 16.60 -7.32 -13.25
N GLU A 91 17.87 -6.93 -13.26
CA GLU A 91 18.80 -7.18 -12.15
C GLU A 91 18.38 -6.39 -10.89
N GLN A 92 17.98 -5.12 -11.04
CA GLN A 92 17.42 -4.32 -9.94
C GLN A 92 16.22 -5.02 -9.32
N ARG A 93 15.21 -5.38 -10.13
CA ARG A 93 14.01 -6.05 -9.65
C ARG A 93 14.29 -7.37 -8.97
N SER A 94 15.22 -8.16 -9.50
CA SER A 94 15.62 -9.43 -8.90
C SER A 94 16.24 -9.21 -7.51
N LYS A 95 17.13 -8.23 -7.37
CA LYS A 95 17.71 -7.84 -6.07
C LYS A 95 16.65 -7.34 -5.09
N LEU A 96 15.77 -6.45 -5.53
CA LEU A 96 14.67 -5.92 -4.71
C LEU A 96 13.73 -7.06 -4.26
N ALA A 97 13.37 -7.98 -5.15
CA ALA A 97 12.51 -9.11 -4.84
C ALA A 97 13.16 -10.04 -3.80
N LEU A 98 14.44 -10.36 -3.97
CA LEU A 98 15.18 -11.17 -3.00
C LEU A 98 15.22 -10.52 -1.62
N LEU A 99 15.45 -9.20 -1.55
CA LEU A 99 15.48 -8.48 -0.28
C LEU A 99 14.09 -8.42 0.36
N ILE A 100 13.05 -8.09 -0.41
CA ILE A 100 11.71 -7.73 0.09
C ILE A 100 10.82 -8.94 0.34
N ASN A 101 10.95 -10.01 -0.46
CA ASN A 101 10.10 -11.19 -0.37
C ASN A 101 10.69 -12.34 0.45
N ASN A 102 11.90 -12.22 0.97
CA ASN A 102 12.47 -13.27 1.80
C ASN A 102 11.62 -13.46 3.08
N PRO A 103 11.06 -14.66 3.35
CA PRO A 103 10.21 -14.91 4.51
C PRO A 103 10.94 -14.61 5.82
N SER A 104 10.28 -13.97 6.78
CA SER A 104 10.77 -13.88 8.15
C SER A 104 9.61 -13.67 9.10
N ASN A 105 9.74 -14.21 10.31
CA ASN A 105 8.76 -14.07 11.38
C ASN A 105 8.80 -12.69 12.07
N TYR A 106 9.71 -11.81 11.67
CA TYR A 106 9.92 -10.49 12.27
C TYR A 106 9.43 -9.35 11.34
N LEU A 107 9.11 -8.21 11.95
CA LEU A 107 8.86 -6.96 11.22
C LEU A 107 10.09 -6.62 10.38
N LYS A 108 9.91 -6.51 9.06
CA LYS A 108 10.93 -6.05 8.13
C LYS A 108 10.70 -4.59 7.80
N GLU A 109 11.75 -3.79 7.86
CA GLU A 109 11.71 -2.39 7.41
C GLU A 109 12.68 -2.21 6.25
N TYR A 110 12.15 -1.76 5.13
CA TYR A 110 12.91 -1.40 3.94
C TYR A 110 12.80 0.10 3.74
N ARG A 111 13.90 0.73 3.36
CA ARG A 111 13.96 2.19 3.21
C ARG A 111 14.46 2.53 1.82
N TYR A 112 13.62 3.21 1.03
CA TYR A 112 14.12 3.92 -0.14
C TYR A 112 14.56 5.32 0.30
N ASN A 113 15.86 5.57 0.28
CA ASN A 113 16.43 6.88 0.59
C ASN A 113 16.64 7.65 -0.71
N ILE A 114 15.96 8.78 -0.83
CA ILE A 114 16.04 9.69 -1.98
C ILE A 114 16.94 10.86 -1.58
N VAL A 115 18.15 10.91 -2.15
CA VAL A 115 19.19 11.86 -1.73
C VAL A 115 19.26 13.04 -2.69
N TYR A 116 19.39 14.26 -2.15
CA TYR A 116 19.56 15.51 -2.88
C TYR A 116 20.94 16.09 -2.57
N GLY A 117 21.81 16.22 -3.57
CA GLY A 117 23.20 16.64 -3.35
C GLY A 117 24.12 15.51 -2.86
N ASP A 118 25.28 15.88 -2.34
CA ASP A 118 26.32 14.95 -1.85
C ASP A 118 26.12 14.54 -0.38
N ASP A 119 25.19 15.20 0.31
CA ASP A 119 24.91 14.97 1.74
C ASP A 119 23.85 13.87 1.90
N TYR A 120 24.32 12.64 2.13
CA TYR A 120 23.49 11.43 2.20
C TYR A 120 22.43 11.45 3.31
N GLU A 121 22.58 12.32 4.32
CA GLU A 121 21.65 12.43 5.45
C GLU A 121 20.48 13.40 5.18
N LYS A 122 20.54 14.21 4.12
CA LYS A 122 19.50 15.21 3.80
C LYS A 122 18.56 14.74 2.69
N GLY A 123 17.99 13.54 2.85
CA GLY A 123 17.08 12.90 1.90
C GLY A 123 15.61 12.83 2.33
N GLN A 124 14.75 12.34 1.43
CA GLN A 124 13.40 11.88 1.77
C GLN A 124 13.46 10.36 1.90
N VAL A 125 12.82 9.80 2.93
CA VAL A 125 12.89 8.35 3.19
C VAL A 125 11.51 7.73 3.07
N TYR A 126 11.36 6.77 2.16
CA TYR A 126 10.14 5.98 2.03
C TYR A 126 10.35 4.65 2.75
N LYS A 127 9.68 4.50 3.89
CA LYS A 127 9.77 3.31 4.74
C LYS A 127 8.64 2.35 4.42
N LEU A 128 8.99 1.14 4.03
CA LEU A 128 8.08 0.03 3.82
C LEU A 128 8.24 -0.97 4.97
N LYS A 129 7.22 -1.05 5.82
CA LYS A 129 7.16 -1.99 6.93
C LYS A 129 6.35 -3.20 6.51
N ILE A 130 6.95 -4.38 6.47
CA ILE A 130 6.30 -5.64 6.10
C ILE A 130 6.27 -6.57 7.30
N TYR A 131 5.11 -7.16 7.58
CA TYR A 131 4.93 -8.08 8.68
C TYR A 131 3.90 -9.17 8.34
N GLU A 132 3.95 -10.27 9.09
CA GLU A 132 3.01 -11.38 8.96
C GLU A 132 1.96 -11.33 10.07
N LYS A 133 0.70 -11.60 9.70
CA LYS A 133 -0.41 -11.75 10.63
C LYS A 133 -1.38 -12.79 10.09
N ASN A 134 -1.70 -13.81 10.90
CA ASN A 134 -2.63 -14.88 10.51
C ASN A 134 -2.28 -15.58 9.18
N LYS A 135 -0.98 -15.85 8.94
CA LYS A 135 -0.43 -16.43 7.68
C LYS A 135 -0.57 -15.53 6.44
N ASP A 136 -1.09 -14.32 6.59
CA ASP A 136 -1.14 -13.31 5.55
C ASP A 136 0.00 -12.28 5.76
N ARG A 137 0.59 -11.81 4.66
CA ARG A 137 1.58 -10.74 4.68
C ARG A 137 0.91 -9.38 4.49
N TYR A 138 1.32 -8.40 5.27
CA TYR A 138 0.83 -7.03 5.24
C TYR A 138 1.99 -6.04 5.12
N TYR A 139 1.70 -4.85 4.60
CA TYR A 139 2.64 -3.74 4.55
C TYR A 139 2.01 -2.41 4.96
N SER A 140 2.85 -1.52 5.48
CA SER A 140 2.54 -0.10 5.65
C SER A 140 3.64 0.73 5.00
N LEU A 141 3.26 1.81 4.31
CA LEU A 141 4.14 2.73 3.61
C LEU A 141 4.10 4.10 4.28
N TYR A 142 5.27 4.59 4.64
CA TYR A 142 5.48 5.90 5.26
C TYR A 142 6.47 6.71 4.43
N ARG A 143 6.33 8.03 4.46
CA ARG A 143 7.38 8.97 4.03
C ARG A 143 7.84 9.76 5.24
N GLU A 144 9.13 9.74 5.50
CA GLU A 144 9.80 10.58 6.48
C GLU A 144 10.52 11.71 5.74
N SER A 145 10.25 12.92 6.19
CA SER A 145 10.84 14.14 5.62
C SER A 145 12.16 14.48 6.26
N LYS A 146 12.94 15.36 5.62
CA LYS A 146 14.20 15.90 6.18
C LYS A 146 14.04 16.49 7.58
N ASP A 147 12.85 17.02 7.90
CA ASP A 147 12.52 17.58 9.23
C ASP A 147 11.90 16.54 10.18
N ASP A 148 12.21 15.25 9.99
CA ASP A 148 11.66 14.09 10.72
C ASP A 148 10.13 13.97 10.71
N LYS A 149 9.46 14.71 9.83
CA LYS A 149 8.00 14.62 9.68
C LYS A 149 7.63 13.32 8.99
N ILE A 150 6.97 12.43 9.72
CA ILE A 150 6.46 11.15 9.23
C ILE A 150 5.03 11.32 8.73
N ILE A 151 4.79 10.89 7.49
CA ILE A 151 3.49 10.83 6.84
C ILE A 151 3.16 9.35 6.61
N GLU A 152 2.07 8.86 7.20
CA GLU A 152 1.53 7.55 6.85
C GLU A 152 0.76 7.66 5.53
N ILE A 153 1.20 6.93 4.51
CA ILE A 153 0.60 6.97 3.17
C ILE A 153 -0.39 5.81 2.99
N LEU A 154 0.04 4.61 3.38
CA LEU A 154 -0.78 3.39 3.37
C LEU A 154 -0.52 2.61 4.66
N SER A 155 -1.58 2.09 5.27
CA SER A 155 -1.48 1.34 6.52
C SER A 155 -2.11 -0.04 6.39
N ASN A 156 -1.43 -1.06 6.88
CA ASN A 156 -1.91 -2.44 7.04
C ASN A 156 -2.52 -3.03 5.75
N GLN A 157 -1.90 -2.75 4.61
CA GLN A 157 -2.32 -3.24 3.31
C GLN A 157 -1.87 -4.68 3.11
N LYS A 158 -2.78 -5.57 2.74
CA LYS A 158 -2.43 -6.96 2.47
C LYS A 158 -1.63 -7.06 1.16
N ILE A 159 -0.55 -7.85 1.17
CA ILE A 159 0.31 -8.09 0.00
C ILE A 159 -0.36 -9.14 -0.91
N SER A 160 -0.45 -8.87 -2.21
CA SER A 160 -0.87 -9.88 -3.20
C SER A 160 0.27 -10.85 -3.51
N GLU A 161 -0.04 -12.12 -3.79
CA GLU A 161 0.77 -13.37 -3.79
C GLU A 161 2.26 -13.38 -4.22
N SER A 162 2.89 -12.28 -4.67
CA SER A 162 4.36 -12.19 -4.81
C SER A 162 4.89 -10.78 -5.15
N GLY A 163 4.03 -9.75 -5.17
CA GLY A 163 4.44 -8.41 -5.60
C GLY A 163 5.23 -7.67 -4.54
N ILE A 164 6.33 -7.03 -4.94
CA ILE A 164 7.02 -6.02 -4.12
C ILE A 164 6.05 -4.86 -3.91
N PRO A 165 5.66 -4.49 -2.67
CA PRO A 165 4.63 -3.46 -2.45
C PRO A 165 4.96 -2.12 -3.09
N LEU A 166 6.23 -1.70 -3.04
CA LEU A 166 6.77 -0.52 -3.70
C LEU A 166 8.10 -0.88 -4.37
N ASP A 167 8.15 -0.76 -5.68
CA ASP A 167 9.32 -0.96 -6.53
C ASP A 167 9.70 0.39 -7.18
N ILE A 168 10.96 0.81 -7.02
CA ILE A 168 11.54 1.98 -7.70
C ILE A 168 12.74 1.47 -8.50
N VAL A 169 12.67 1.55 -9.83
CA VAL A 169 13.77 1.17 -10.73
C VAL A 169 14.16 2.28 -11.69
N ILE A 170 15.40 2.25 -12.16
CA ILE A 170 15.93 3.20 -13.14
C ILE A 170 15.88 2.54 -14.54
N LYS A 171 15.05 3.06 -15.44
CA LYS A 171 14.80 2.49 -16.77
C LYS A 171 15.95 2.69 -17.76
N ASN A 172 16.68 3.80 -17.65
CA ASN A 172 17.70 4.20 -18.61
C ASN A 172 18.77 5.08 -17.96
N LYS A 173 19.87 5.29 -18.69
CA LYS A 173 20.98 6.16 -18.26
C LYS A 173 20.56 7.62 -18.01
N ASP A 174 19.44 8.04 -18.60
CA ASP A 174 18.85 9.37 -18.39
C ASP A 174 18.02 9.47 -17.08
N LYS A 175 18.17 8.49 -16.17
CA LYS A 175 17.53 8.45 -14.85
C LYS A 175 16.01 8.60 -14.87
N ILE A 176 15.32 7.95 -15.82
CA ILE A 176 13.86 7.81 -15.71
C ILE A 176 13.59 6.78 -14.62
N TYR A 177 12.96 7.24 -13.54
CA TYR A 177 12.51 6.37 -12.46
C TYR A 177 11.15 5.80 -12.83
N SER A 178 11.03 4.48 -12.86
CA SER A 178 9.75 3.79 -12.94
C SER A 178 9.37 3.32 -11.54
N VAL A 179 8.27 3.85 -11.04
CA VAL A 179 7.71 3.51 -9.74
C VAL A 179 6.52 2.60 -9.94
N THR A 180 6.51 1.48 -9.24
CA THR A 180 5.44 0.49 -9.29
C THR A 180 4.91 0.22 -7.87
N LEU A 181 3.60 0.37 -7.71
CA LEU A 181 2.86 0.04 -6.50
C LEU A 181 2.03 -1.21 -6.72
N ASN A 182 2.23 -2.22 -5.88
CA ASN A 182 1.42 -3.43 -5.86
C ASN A 182 0.43 -3.41 -4.69
N TYR A 183 -0.84 -3.67 -4.98
CA TYR A 183 -1.92 -3.58 -3.99
C TYR A 183 -3.05 -4.59 -4.28
N LEU A 184 -3.89 -4.85 -3.27
CA LEU A 184 -5.06 -5.70 -3.43
C LEU A 184 -6.33 -4.86 -3.64
N ASN A 185 -7.07 -5.16 -4.71
CA ASN A 185 -8.39 -4.61 -4.96
C ASN A 185 -9.42 -5.75 -5.00
N ARG A 186 -10.35 -5.79 -4.05
CA ARG A 186 -11.39 -6.84 -3.92
C ARG A 186 -10.81 -8.25 -4.09
N LYS A 187 -9.72 -8.52 -3.35
CA LYS A 187 -8.96 -9.80 -3.35
C LYS A 187 -8.15 -10.10 -4.62
N LYS A 188 -8.12 -9.20 -5.61
CA LYS A 188 -7.28 -9.35 -6.80
C LYS A 188 -6.05 -8.47 -6.68
N GLY A 189 -4.87 -9.03 -6.96
CA GLY A 189 -3.65 -8.25 -7.12
C GLY A 189 -3.80 -7.23 -8.25
N ARG A 190 -3.36 -6.02 -8.01
CA ARG A 190 -3.32 -4.91 -8.96
C ARG A 190 -1.98 -4.21 -8.86
N GLN A 191 -1.59 -3.62 -9.98
CA GLN A 191 -0.36 -2.88 -10.12
C GLN A 191 -0.69 -1.50 -10.67
N TYR A 192 -0.07 -0.47 -10.10
CA TYR A 192 -0.07 0.88 -10.63
C TYR A 192 1.37 1.31 -10.87
N THR A 193 1.69 1.67 -12.12
CA THR A 193 3.05 2.07 -12.52
C THR A 193 3.01 3.45 -13.15
N PHE A 194 3.99 4.28 -12.81
CA PHE A 194 4.19 5.60 -13.38
C PHE A 194 5.67 5.91 -13.50
N ASP A 195 6.01 6.77 -14.45
CA ASP A 195 7.38 7.15 -14.76
C ASP A 195 7.63 8.61 -14.37
N ILE A 196 8.83 8.90 -13.87
CA ILE A 196 9.27 10.21 -13.43
C ILE A 196 10.59 10.51 -14.14
N TYR A 197 10.63 11.67 -14.80
CA TYR A 197 11.84 12.20 -15.43
C TYR A 197 12.61 13.01 -14.39
N ASN A 198 13.90 12.70 -14.24
CA ASN A 198 14.79 13.44 -13.36
C ASN A 198 15.36 14.67 -14.10
N GLU A 199 15.13 15.86 -13.56
CA GLU A 199 15.56 17.14 -14.14
C GLU A 199 16.97 17.56 -13.69
N SER A 200 17.57 16.89 -12.69
CA SER A 200 18.89 17.23 -12.14
C SER A 200 20.04 17.10 -13.14
N ILE A 201 19.82 16.44 -14.28
CA ILE A 201 20.84 16.19 -15.31
C ILE A 201 21.08 17.42 -16.21
N ASN A 202 20.16 18.39 -16.28
CA ASN A 202 20.25 19.52 -17.22
C ASN A 202 21.02 20.75 -16.72
N ILE A 203 21.60 20.73 -15.52
CA ILE A 203 22.26 21.91 -14.94
C ILE A 203 23.76 21.96 -15.27
N ASN A 204 24.39 20.84 -15.66
CA ASN A 204 25.84 20.77 -15.92
C ASN A 204 26.23 20.81 -17.41
N SER A 205 25.30 21.01 -18.33
CA SER A 205 25.57 21.05 -19.78
C SER A 205 25.69 22.47 -20.37
N ASN A 206 25.66 23.52 -19.52
CA ASN A 206 25.73 24.93 -19.97
C ASN A 206 26.75 25.79 -19.18
N ILE A 207 27.86 25.21 -18.72
CA ILE A 207 29.01 25.98 -18.22
C ILE A 207 30.25 25.64 -19.05
#